data_AF-A0A8T4QNF8-F1
#
_entry.id   AF-A0A8T4QNF8-F1
#
_cell.length_a   1.000
_cell.length_b   1.000
_cell.length_c   1.000
_cell.angle_alpha   90.00
_cell.angle_beta   90.00
_cell.angle_gamma   90.00
#
_symmetry.space_group_name_H-M   'P 1'
#
loop_
_entity.id
_entity.type
_entity.pdbx_description
1 polymer ?
#
loop_
_entity_poly.entity_id
_entity_poly.type
_entity_poly.pdbx_seq_one_letter_code
_entity_poly.pdbx_strand_id
1 'polypeptide(L)'
;MGHTLNTFFGTLLHSLFYPSKRHLLRPFSPINLFPSIRIENELLTLIPACIALSAYYLFFILSLTSGGAPFRRLLALILSGIILLFFGNLARLVLLAYILLEFGIPFFEQLHLLIWGIGSTIYVVMVWFFLAWHFRIKKIPIYSDFVKVYRSSWRKIS
;
A
#
# COMPACT_ATOMS: atom_id res chain seq x y z
N MET A 1 20.83 -6.82 -8.52
CA MET A 1 20.13 -5.53 -8.29
C MET A 1 18.92 -5.62 -7.34
N GLY A 2 18.23 -6.77 -7.19
CA GLY A 2 17.08 -6.89 -6.29
C GLY A 2 17.37 -6.78 -4.79
N HIS A 3 18.53 -7.28 -4.32
CA HIS A 3 18.87 -7.30 -2.88
C HIS A 3 19.15 -5.92 -2.27
N THR A 4 19.75 -4.99 -3.03
CA THR A 4 20.09 -3.64 -2.57
C THR A 4 18.87 -2.72 -2.53
N LEU A 5 17.93 -2.89 -3.46
CA LEU A 5 16.64 -2.19 -3.45
C LEU A 5 15.76 -2.64 -2.28
N ASN A 6 15.75 -3.93 -1.97
CA ASN A 6 14.96 -4.48 -0.87
C ASN A 6 15.47 -4.04 0.51
N THR A 7 16.80 -3.97 0.67
CA THR A 7 17.41 -3.44 1.90
C THR A 7 17.23 -1.94 2.04
N PHE A 8 17.36 -1.15 0.96
CA PHE A 8 17.16 0.30 1.00
C PHE A 8 15.70 0.70 1.30
N PHE A 9 14.73 0.10 0.59
CA PHE A 9 13.31 0.32 0.90
C PHE A 9 12.95 -0.23 2.28
N GLY A 10 13.49 -1.39 2.67
CA GLY A 10 13.29 -1.97 3.99
C GLY A 10 13.76 -1.07 5.12
N THR A 11 14.96 -0.49 5.03
CA THR A 11 15.50 0.43 6.04
C THR A 11 14.80 1.78 6.04
N LEU A 12 14.54 2.37 4.88
CA LEU A 12 13.81 3.64 4.76
C LEU A 12 12.39 3.53 5.35
N LEU A 13 11.68 2.45 5.03
CA LEU A 13 10.33 2.19 5.54
C LEU A 13 10.39 1.82 7.04
N HIS A 14 11.33 1.01 7.48
CA HIS A 14 11.49 0.71 8.91
C HIS A 14 11.69 2.00 9.73
N SER A 15 12.57 2.91 9.29
CA SER A 15 12.80 4.20 9.95
C SER A 15 11.59 5.14 9.91
N LEU A 16 10.74 5.09 8.87
CA LEU A 16 9.52 5.90 8.77
C LEU A 16 8.33 5.33 9.59
N PHE A 17 8.24 4.01 9.71
CA PHE A 17 7.12 3.33 10.38
C PHE A 17 7.35 3.04 11.87
N TYR A 18 8.60 2.91 12.32
CA TYR A 18 8.92 2.59 13.71
C TYR A 18 8.58 3.73 14.71
N PRO A 19 8.90 5.01 14.46
CA PRO A 19 8.58 6.09 15.40
C PRO A 19 7.08 6.42 15.42
N SER A 20 6.38 6.32 14.29
CA SER A 20 4.96 6.64 14.17
C SER A 20 4.06 5.66 14.95
N LYS A 21 4.43 4.37 15.00
CA LYS A 21 3.73 3.36 15.82
C LYS A 21 3.76 3.67 17.32
N ARG A 22 4.89 4.17 17.84
CA ARG A 22 5.09 4.44 19.27
C ARG A 22 4.24 5.59 19.79
N HIS A 23 4.02 6.62 18.96
CA HIS A 23 3.27 7.80 19.37
C HIS A 23 1.76 7.67 19.13
N LEU A 24 1.31 6.96 18.09
CA LEU A 24 -0.12 6.86 17.77
C LEU A 24 -0.86 5.83 18.64
N LEU A 25 -0.18 4.79 19.11
CA LEU A 25 -0.77 3.71 19.94
C LEU A 25 -0.65 3.97 21.45
N ARG A 26 -0.06 5.10 21.85
CA ARG A 26 0.05 5.51 23.26
C ARG A 26 -1.28 5.63 24.01
N PRO A 27 -2.39 6.10 23.41
CA PRO A 27 -3.68 6.15 24.09
C PRO A 27 -4.23 4.76 24.48
N PHE A 28 -3.71 3.69 23.89
CA PHE A 28 -4.23 2.32 24.00
C PHE A 28 -3.31 1.37 24.81
N SER A 29 -2.61 1.87 25.84
CA SER A 29 -1.64 1.10 26.63
C SER A 29 -2.25 -0.09 27.42
N PRO A 30 -1.52 -1.19 27.74
CA PRO A 30 -0.10 -1.46 27.53
C PRO A 30 0.12 -2.55 26.45
N ILE A 31 0.36 -2.12 25.22
CA ILE A 31 0.69 -3.04 24.13
C ILE A 31 2.21 -3.24 24.12
N ASN A 32 2.68 -4.40 24.58
CA ASN A 32 4.07 -4.82 24.44
C ASN A 32 4.39 -4.97 22.95
N LEU A 33 5.25 -4.08 22.45
CA LEU A 33 5.56 -3.90 21.03
C LEU A 33 6.68 -4.85 20.55
N PHE A 34 6.51 -6.17 20.67
CA PHE A 34 7.30 -7.22 20.00
C PHE A 34 6.52 -8.55 19.97
N PRO A 35 6.69 -9.42 18.96
CA PRO A 35 5.78 -9.66 17.81
C PRO A 35 4.34 -10.11 18.14
N SER A 36 3.91 -10.06 19.40
CA SER A 36 2.60 -10.48 19.86
C SER A 36 2.00 -9.42 20.78
N ILE A 37 0.84 -8.90 20.40
CA ILE A 37 0.02 -8.05 21.25
C ILE A 37 -0.81 -8.98 22.14
N ARG A 38 -0.66 -8.86 23.45
CA ARG A 38 -1.43 -9.65 24.43
C ARG A 38 -2.54 -8.77 24.98
N ILE A 39 -3.79 -9.06 24.60
CA ILE A 39 -4.98 -8.44 25.19
C ILE A 39 -5.66 -9.51 26.04
N GLU A 40 -5.58 -9.33 27.36
CA GLU A 40 -6.16 -10.11 28.46
C GLU A 40 -5.92 -11.64 28.47
N ASN A 41 -6.11 -12.38 27.37
CA ASN A 41 -5.68 -13.78 27.23
C ASN A 41 -5.43 -14.24 25.77
N GLU A 42 -5.54 -13.36 24.78
CA GLU A 42 -5.38 -13.71 23.36
C GLU A 42 -4.13 -13.08 22.74
N LEU A 43 -3.40 -13.89 21.96
CA LEU A 43 -2.15 -13.52 21.28
C LEU A 43 -2.43 -13.08 19.85
N LEU A 44 -2.57 -11.78 19.63
CA LEU A 44 -2.57 -11.22 18.29
C LEU A 44 -1.13 -11.15 17.79
N THR A 45 -0.72 -12.18 17.04
CA THR A 45 0.56 -12.18 16.34
C THR A 45 0.46 -11.20 15.17
N LEU A 46 1.17 -10.07 15.27
CA LEU A 46 1.28 -9.13 14.16
C LEU A 46 2.21 -9.75 13.10
N ILE A 47 1.61 -10.47 12.16
CA ILE A 47 2.33 -11.04 11.02
C ILE A 47 2.98 -9.88 10.24
N PRO A 48 4.22 -10.03 9.75
CA PRO A 48 4.89 -9.02 8.90
C PRO A 48 4.10 -8.63 7.63
N ALA A 49 3.00 -9.34 7.31
CA ALA A 49 1.99 -8.99 6.32
C ALA A 49 1.39 -7.57 6.48
N CYS A 50 1.42 -7.02 7.69
CA CYS A 50 1.00 -5.63 7.95
C CYS A 50 1.99 -4.59 7.42
N ILE A 51 3.23 -5.00 7.11
CA ILE A 51 4.25 -4.17 6.47
C ILE A 51 3.93 -4.19 4.98
N ALA A 52 3.23 -3.16 4.53
CA ALA A 52 2.65 -2.97 3.20
C ALA A 52 3.69 -2.82 2.06
N LEU A 53 4.81 -3.52 2.14
CA LEU A 53 5.93 -3.43 1.20
C LEU A 53 5.48 -3.74 -0.23
N SER A 54 4.57 -4.72 -0.41
CA SER A 54 3.99 -5.08 -1.70
C SER A 54 3.20 -3.94 -2.34
N ALA A 55 2.47 -3.15 -1.56
CA ALA A 55 1.71 -1.99 -2.05
C ALA A 55 2.64 -0.89 -2.58
N TYR A 56 3.73 -0.60 -1.87
CA TYR A 56 4.75 0.34 -2.33
C TYR A 56 5.45 -0.16 -3.60
N TYR A 57 5.76 -1.45 -3.68
CA TYR A 57 6.34 -2.04 -4.90
C TYR A 57 5.41 -1.95 -6.09
N LEU A 58 4.14 -2.32 -5.93
CA LEU A 58 3.14 -2.25 -7.00
C LEU A 58 3.02 -0.80 -7.52
N PHE A 59 2.88 0.16 -6.61
CA PHE A 59 2.82 1.58 -6.97
C PHE A 59 4.08 2.05 -7.69
N PHE A 60 5.27 1.66 -7.21
CA PHE A 60 6.54 2.04 -7.80
C PHE A 60 6.71 1.48 -9.22
N ILE A 61 6.36 0.20 -9.43
CA ILE A 61 6.39 -0.42 -10.76
C ILE A 61 5.43 0.30 -11.71
N LEU A 62 4.19 0.56 -11.28
CA LEU A 62 3.21 1.29 -12.10
C LEU A 62 3.72 2.70 -12.45
N SER A 63 4.36 3.38 -11.51
CA SER A 63 4.95 4.72 -11.71
C SER A 63 6.11 4.70 -12.69
N LEU A 64 7.04 3.75 -12.58
CA LEU A 64 8.17 3.62 -13.51
C LEU A 64 7.74 3.20 -14.92
N THR A 65 6.73 2.34 -15.01
CA THR A 65 6.20 1.89 -16.31
C THR A 65 5.41 3.02 -16.99
N SER A 66 4.96 4.03 -16.23
CA SER A 66 4.25 5.19 -16.77
C SER A 66 5.22 6.16 -17.48
N GLY A 67 5.32 6.00 -18.80
CA GLY A 67 6.26 6.75 -19.63
C GLY A 67 5.77 8.15 -20.01
N GLY A 68 6.71 9.04 -20.31
CA GLY A 68 6.44 10.35 -20.93
C GLY A 68 6.42 11.56 -19.99
N ALA A 69 6.80 11.40 -18.72
CA ALA A 69 7.00 12.51 -17.79
C ALA A 69 8.50 12.81 -17.57
N PRO A 70 8.90 14.09 -17.41
CA PRO A 70 10.26 14.43 -17.02
C PRO A 70 10.59 13.89 -15.62
N PHE A 71 11.86 13.54 -15.37
CA PHE A 71 12.32 12.92 -14.12
C PHE A 71 11.81 13.62 -12.85
N ARG A 72 11.78 14.96 -12.84
CA ARG A 72 11.25 15.75 -11.71
C ARG A 72 9.78 15.47 -11.41
N ARG A 73 8.94 15.30 -12.43
CA ARG A 73 7.52 14.96 -12.25
C ARG A 73 7.33 13.51 -11.82
N LEU A 74 8.14 12.60 -12.35
CA LEU A 74 8.14 11.20 -11.93
C LEU A 74 8.51 11.07 -10.44
N LEU A 75 9.55 11.79 -10.01
CA LEU A 75 9.95 11.83 -8.60
C LEU A 75 8.85 12.42 -7.71
N ALA A 76 8.21 13.52 -8.12
CA ALA A 76 7.09 14.10 -7.39
C ALA A 76 5.92 13.11 -7.26
N LEU A 77 5.57 12.41 -8.34
CA LEU A 77 4.53 11.38 -8.33
C LEU A 77 4.87 10.24 -7.36
N ILE A 78 6.11 9.75 -7.39
CA ILE A 78 6.57 8.67 -6.51
C ILE A 78 6.50 9.10 -5.04
N LEU A 79 7.01 10.29 -4.73
CA LEU A 79 7.00 10.83 -3.37
C LEU A 79 5.58 11.06 -2.85
N SER A 80 4.71 11.70 -3.65
CA SER A 80 3.30 11.89 -3.30
C SER A 80 2.59 10.55 -3.09
N GLY A 81 2.89 9.55 -3.92
CA GLY A 81 2.37 8.19 -3.77
C GLY A 81 2.78 7.52 -2.47
N ILE A 82 4.06 7.59 -2.13
CA ILE A 82 4.57 7.03 -0.86
C ILE A 82 3.84 7.66 0.33
N ILE A 83 3.62 8.98 0.31
CA ILE A 83 2.89 9.70 1.36
C ILE A 83 1.43 9.25 1.44
N LEU A 84 0.70 9.21 0.32
CA LEU A 84 -0.71 8.76 0.31
C LEU A 84 -0.85 7.30 0.76
N LEU A 85 0.05 6.42 0.32
CA LEU A 85 0.07 5.03 0.74
C LEU A 85 0.38 4.89 2.24
N PHE A 86 1.29 5.72 2.78
CA PHE A 86 1.58 5.76 4.20
C PHE A 86 0.33 6.12 5.03
N PHE A 87 -0.37 7.20 4.66
CA PHE A 87 -1.59 7.60 5.36
C PHE A 87 -2.72 6.57 5.21
N GLY A 88 -2.88 5.96 4.05
CA GLY A 88 -3.87 4.89 3.86
C GLY A 88 -3.57 3.65 4.71
N ASN A 89 -2.30 3.26 4.79
CA ASN A 89 -1.86 2.17 5.67
C ASN A 89 -2.07 2.51 7.15
N LEU A 90 -1.83 3.76 7.54
CA LEU A 90 -2.08 4.22 8.91
C LEU A 90 -3.57 4.21 9.25
N ALA A 91 -4.40 4.75 8.35
CA ALA A 91 -5.86 4.75 8.50
C ALA A 91 -6.41 3.33 8.62
N ARG A 92 -5.87 2.38 7.83
CA ARG A 92 -6.21 0.96 7.94
C ARG A 92 -5.92 0.41 9.33
N LEU A 93 -4.74 0.67 9.90
CA LEU A 93 -4.39 0.19 11.24
C LEU A 93 -5.33 0.76 12.31
N VAL A 94 -5.68 2.04 12.21
CA VAL A 94 -6.63 2.68 13.13
C VAL A 94 -8.03 2.07 12.99
N LEU A 95 -8.51 1.86 11.77
CA LEU A 95 -9.81 1.24 11.51
C LEU A 95 -9.87 -0.18 12.06
N LEU A 96 -8.83 -0.99 11.83
CA LEU A 96 -8.75 -2.36 12.34
C LEU A 96 -8.69 -2.40 13.87
N ALA A 97 -7.95 -1.48 14.49
CA ALA A 97 -7.91 -1.35 15.95
C ALA A 97 -9.28 -0.98 16.52
N TYR A 98 -9.99 -0.05 15.88
CA TYR A 98 -11.36 0.32 16.27
C TYR A 98 -12.32 -0.86 16.15
N ILE A 99 -12.26 -1.61 15.03
CA ILE A 99 -13.10 -2.80 14.82
C ILE A 99 -12.87 -3.85 15.91
N LEU A 100 -11.60 -4.10 16.26
CA LEU A 100 -11.25 -5.05 17.29
C LEU A 100 -11.83 -4.65 18.66
N LEU A 101 -11.74 -3.36 19.02
CA LEU A 101 -12.20 -2.87 20.32
C LEU A 101 -13.73 -2.89 20.44
N GLU A 102 -14.47 -2.55 19.38
CA GLU A 102 -15.93 -2.42 19.47
C GLU A 102 -16.74 -3.65 19.04
N PHE A 103 -16.20 -4.46 18.12
CA PHE A 103 -16.91 -5.61 17.55
C PHE A 103 -16.27 -6.95 17.91
N GLY A 104 -15.10 -6.92 18.56
CA GLY A 104 -14.38 -8.10 19.01
C GLY A 104 -13.64 -8.86 17.91
N ILE A 105 -13.02 -9.96 18.33
CA ILE A 105 -12.11 -10.79 17.53
C ILE A 105 -12.75 -11.42 16.28
N PRO A 106 -13.95 -12.04 16.33
CA PRO A 106 -14.49 -12.73 15.15
C PRO A 106 -14.81 -11.77 14.00
N PHE A 107 -15.28 -10.55 14.30
CA PHE A 107 -15.48 -9.51 13.29
C PHE A 107 -14.16 -8.96 12.76
N PHE A 108 -13.19 -8.76 13.65
CA PHE A 108 -11.84 -8.35 13.26
C PHE A 108 -11.22 -9.34 12.26
N GLU A 109 -11.26 -10.64 12.53
CA GLU A 109 -10.65 -11.63 11.64
C GLU A 109 -11.25 -11.61 10.23
N GLN A 110 -12.57 -11.52 10.11
CA GLN A 110 -13.26 -11.47 8.82
C GLN A 110 -12.93 -10.19 8.05
N LEU A 111 -13.03 -9.04 8.72
CA LEU A 111 -12.80 -7.74 8.08
C LEU A 111 -11.32 -7.50 7.77
N HIS A 112 -10.39 -7.98 8.60
CA HIS A 112 -8.96 -7.78 8.34
C HIS A 112 -8.54 -8.48 7.03
N LEU A 113 -9.01 -9.70 6.77
CA LEU A 113 -8.70 -10.44 5.54
C LEU A 113 -9.27 -9.73 4.33
N LEU A 114 -10.51 -9.25 4.42
CA LEU A 114 -11.19 -8.54 3.33
C LEU A 114 -10.48 -7.22 2.99
N ILE A 115 -10.22 -6.39 4.00
CA ILE A 115 -9.56 -5.09 3.85
C ILE A 115 -8.11 -5.27 3.38
N TRP A 116 -7.43 -6.32 3.84
CA TRP A 116 -6.05 -6.61 3.46
C TRP A 116 -5.95 -7.15 2.03
N GLY A 117 -6.71 -8.18 1.68
CA GLY A 117 -6.59 -8.84 0.37
C GLY A 117 -7.12 -7.98 -0.78
N ILE A 118 -8.34 -7.44 -0.62
CA ILE A 118 -9.04 -6.74 -1.69
C ILE A 118 -8.90 -5.23 -1.53
N GLY A 119 -9.21 -4.72 -0.33
CA GLY A 119 -9.23 -3.28 -0.07
C GLY A 119 -7.88 -2.60 -0.34
N SER A 120 -6.78 -3.24 0.09
CA SER A 120 -5.44 -2.66 -0.07
C SER A 120 -5.00 -2.59 -1.53
N THR A 121 -5.34 -3.59 -2.34
CA THR A 121 -5.01 -3.60 -3.78
C THR A 121 -5.80 -2.52 -4.52
N ILE A 122 -7.11 -2.43 -4.27
CA ILE A 122 -7.98 -1.41 -4.86
C ILE A 122 -7.48 -0.01 -4.49
N TYR A 123 -7.16 0.20 -3.20
CA TYR A 123 -6.66 1.49 -2.72
C TYR A 123 -5.37 1.92 -3.45
N VAL A 124 -4.40 1.02 -3.61
CA VAL A 124 -3.14 1.32 -4.33
C VAL A 124 -3.41 1.73 -5.78
N VAL A 125 -4.28 1.00 -6.46
CA VAL A 125 -4.64 1.28 -7.85
C VAL A 125 -5.35 2.63 -7.97
N MET A 126 -6.29 2.92 -7.06
CA MET A 126 -6.99 4.22 -7.03
C MET A 126 -6.04 5.39 -6.77
N VAL A 127 -5.12 5.25 -5.80
CA VAL A 127 -4.08 6.26 -5.53
C VAL A 127 -3.21 6.49 -6.76
N TRP A 128 -2.82 5.42 -7.44
CA TRP A 128 -2.03 5.52 -8.67
C TRP A 128 -2.78 6.24 -9.78
N PHE A 129 -4.04 5.87 -10.06
CA PHE A 129 -4.84 6.55 -11.07
C PHE A 129 -5.07 8.02 -10.74
N PHE A 130 -5.36 8.33 -9.48
CA PHE A 130 -5.52 9.71 -9.00
C PHE A 130 -4.25 10.54 -9.24
N LEU A 131 -3.08 10.01 -8.88
CA LEU A 131 -1.81 10.72 -9.07
C LEU A 131 -1.41 10.79 -10.55
N ALA A 132 -1.62 9.73 -11.33
CA ALA A 132 -1.35 9.73 -12.76
C ALA A 132 -2.19 10.80 -13.48
N TRP A 133 -3.46 10.94 -13.10
CA TRP A 133 -4.34 12.00 -13.58
C TRP A 133 -3.88 13.39 -13.11
N HIS A 134 -3.59 13.55 -11.81
CA HIS A 134 -3.15 14.82 -11.23
C HIS A 134 -1.86 15.35 -11.86
N PHE A 135 -0.86 14.49 -12.07
CA PHE A 135 0.41 14.84 -12.71
C PHE A 135 0.36 14.81 -14.26
N ARG A 136 -0.82 14.59 -14.84
CA ARG A 136 -1.08 14.54 -16.30
C ARG A 136 -0.13 13.59 -17.03
N ILE A 137 0.04 12.38 -16.51
CA ILE A 137 0.87 11.34 -17.14
C ILE A 137 0.17 10.89 -18.42
N LYS A 138 0.78 11.18 -19.58
CA LYS A 138 0.15 11.00 -20.90
C LYS A 138 0.02 9.53 -21.33
N LYS A 139 0.85 8.62 -20.78
CA LYS A 139 0.88 7.22 -21.19
C LYS A 139 0.62 6.31 -19.99
N ILE A 140 -0.57 5.69 -19.99
CA ILE A 140 -0.94 4.63 -19.05
C ILE A 140 -0.44 3.31 -19.65
N PRO A 141 0.58 2.67 -19.07
CA PRO A 141 1.32 1.59 -19.73
C PRO A 141 0.43 0.40 -20.09
N ILE A 142 -0.33 -0.09 -19.11
CA ILE A 142 -1.17 -1.28 -19.26
C ILE A 142 -2.33 -1.00 -20.22
N TYR A 143 -3.07 0.10 -20.03
CA TYR A 143 -4.22 0.43 -20.87
C TYR A 143 -3.84 0.65 -22.33
N SER A 144 -2.75 1.39 -22.58
CA SER A 144 -2.33 1.69 -23.96
C SER A 144 -1.93 0.44 -24.74
N ASP A 145 -1.33 -0.54 -24.08
CA ASP A 145 -0.90 -1.77 -24.71
C ASP A 145 -2.06 -2.75 -24.94
N PHE A 146 -2.98 -2.90 -23.99
CA PHE A 146 -4.20 -3.71 -24.18
C PHE A 146 -5.06 -3.19 -25.33
N VAL A 147 -5.29 -1.87 -25.40
CA VAL A 147 -6.05 -1.25 -26.50
C VAL A 147 -5.37 -1.48 -27.85
N LYS A 148 -4.04 -1.41 -27.90
CA LYS A 148 -3.27 -1.62 -29.13
C LYS A 148 -3.36 -3.07 -29.62
N VAL A 149 -3.22 -4.03 -28.71
CA VAL A 149 -3.34 -5.47 -29.02
C VAL A 149 -4.76 -5.81 -29.48
N TYR A 150 -5.78 -5.41 -28.72
CA TYR A 150 -7.18 -5.63 -29.07
C TYR A 150 -7.53 -5.09 -30.46
N ARG A 151 -7.09 -3.85 -30.77
CA ARG A 151 -7.29 -3.22 -32.08
C ARG A 151 -6.53 -3.91 -33.21
N SER A 152 -5.39 -4.53 -32.93
CA SER A 152 -4.62 -5.30 -33.94
C SER A 152 -5.24 -6.67 -34.23
N SER A 153 -5.80 -7.37 -33.22
CA SER A 153 -6.50 -8.64 -33.43
C SER A 153 -7.74 -8.47 -34.30
N TRP A 154 -8.55 -7.44 -34.05
CA TRP A 154 -9.75 -7.17 -34.85
C TRP A 154 -9.46 -6.89 -36.34
N ARG A 155 -8.35 -6.21 -36.64
CA ARG A 155 -7.93 -5.90 -38.02
C ARG A 155 -7.40 -7.09 -38.83
N LYS A 156 -7.12 -8.22 -38.18
CA LYS A 156 -6.70 -9.46 -38.87
C LYS A 156 -7.89 -10.39 -39.18
N ILE A 157 -9.06 -10.09 -38.64
CA ILE A 157 -10.27 -10.92 -38.76
C ILE A 157 -11.28 -10.29 -39.75
N SER A 158 -11.17 -8.98 -40.02
CA SER A 158 -11.85 -8.27 -41.12
C SER A 158 -11.02 -8.28 -42.40
#